data_AF-B2A9Y3-F1
#
_entry.id   AF-B2A9Y3-F1
#
_cell.length_a   1.000
_cell.length_b   1.000
_cell.length_c   1.000
_cell.angle_alpha   90.00
_cell.angle_beta   90.00
_cell.angle_gamma   90.00
#
_symmetry.space_group_name_H-M   'P 1'
#
loop_
_entity.id
_entity.type
_entity.pdbx_description
1 polymer ?
#
loop_
_entity_poly.entity_id
_entity_poly.type
_entity_poly.pdbx_seq_one_letter_code
_entity_poly.pdbx_strand_id
1 'polypeptide(L)' 'MLGAVFAGAFAFNMGYDTVMNKVWDHHNRGRQWKDIRHKYAESEDDE' A
#
# COMPACT_ATOMS: atom_id res chain seq x y z
N MET A 1 -10.02 -26.22 -17.13
CA MET A 1 -9.24 -25.06 -17.60
C MET A 1 -9.64 -23.76 -16.89
N LEU A 2 -10.91 -23.35 -16.94
CA LEU A 2 -11.39 -22.09 -16.34
C LEU A 2 -11.11 -21.94 -14.83
N GLY A 3 -11.34 -22.98 -14.02
CA GLY A 3 -11.10 -22.92 -12.57
C GLY A 3 -9.62 -22.69 -12.20
N ALA A 4 -8.69 -23.26 -12.98
CA ALA A 4 -7.26 -23.04 -12.76
C ALA A 4 -6.85 -21.61 -13.10
N VAL A 5 -7.44 -21.02 -14.16
CA VAL A 5 -7.22 -19.62 -14.52
C VAL A 5 -7.70 -18.69 -13.41
N PHE A 6 -8.91 -18.90 -12.88
CA PHE A 6 -9.42 -18.08 -11.78
C PHE A 6 -8.60 -18.24 -10.50
N ALA A 7 -8.29 -19.47 -10.10
CA ALA A 7 -7.47 -19.72 -8.91
C ALA A 7 -6.09 -19.07 -9.04
N GLY A 8 -5.46 -19.17 -10.21
CA GLY A 8 -4.19 -18.50 -10.50
C GLY A 8 -4.30 -16.98 -10.44
N ALA A 9 -5.39 -16.41 -10.98
CA ALA A 9 -5.63 -14.96 -10.94
C ALA A 9 -5.77 -14.43 -9.51
N PHE A 10 -6.52 -15.11 -8.63
CA PHE A 10 -6.64 -14.70 -7.22
C PHE A 10 -5.30 -14.77 -6.48
N ALA A 11 -4.56 -15.86 -6.63
CA ALA A 11 -3.25 -16.01 -6.00
C ALA A 11 -2.26 -14.96 -6.50
N PHE A 12 -2.24 -14.71 -7.81
CA PHE A 12 -1.40 -13.68 -8.41
C PHE A 12 -1.79 -12.29 -7.91
N ASN A 13 -3.08 -11.94 -7.91
CA ASN A 13 -3.55 -10.62 -7.48
C ASN A 13 -3.08 -10.28 -6.06
N MET A 14 -3.26 -11.21 -5.11
CA MET A 14 -2.85 -11.02 -3.72
C MET A 14 -1.32 -10.80 -3.59
N GLY A 15 -0.52 -11.58 -4.31
CA GLY A 15 0.92 -11.43 -4.33
C GLY A 15 1.37 -10.13 -5.00
N TYR A 16 0.78 -9.81 -6.16
CA TYR A 16 1.10 -8.64 -6.95
C TYR A 16 0.80 -7.34 -6.19
N ASP A 17 -0.40 -7.21 -5.61
CA ASP A 17 -0.81 -6.03 -4.84
C ASP A 17 0.14 -5.79 -3.66
N THR A 18 0.50 -6.86 -2.92
CA THR A 18 1.42 -6.76 -1.79
C THR A 18 2.81 -6.27 -2.21
N VAL A 19 3.35 -6.81 -3.32
CA VAL A 19 4.68 -6.45 -3.80
C VAL A 19 4.68 -5.03 -4.37
N MET A 20 3.70 -4.69 -5.21
CA MET A 20 3.64 -3.37 -5.83
C MET A 20 3.40 -2.26 -4.80
N ASN A 21 2.60 -2.51 -3.76
CA ASN A 21 2.49 -1.58 -2.63
C ASN A 21 3.84 -1.35 -1.94
N LYS A 22 4.65 -2.39 -1.71
CA LYS A 22 5.99 -2.23 -1.13
C LYS A 22 6.94 -1.44 -2.03
N VAL A 23 6.89 -1.69 -3.34
CA VAL A 23 7.69 -0.95 -4.33
C VAL A 23 7.30 0.53 -4.31
N TRP A 24 6.00 0.81 -4.34
CA TRP A 24 5.46 2.17 -4.26
C TRP A 24 5.87 2.87 -2.96
N ASP A 25 5.72 2.17 -1.83
CA ASP A 25 6.04 2.68 -0.51
C ASP A 25 7.52 3.04 -0.38
N HIS A 26 8.39 2.20 -0.93
CA HIS A 26 9.82 2.43 -0.92
C HIS A 26 10.21 3.62 -1.79
N HIS A 27 9.67 3.69 -3.02
CA HIS A 27 9.98 4.77 -3.96
C HIS A 27 9.47 6.14 -3.47
N ASN A 28 8.34 6.17 -2.78
CA ASN A 28 7.70 7.39 -2.30
C ASN A 28 7.92 7.65 -0.80
N ARG A 29 8.88 6.96 -0.17
CA ARG A 29 9.19 7.12 1.25
C ARG A 29 9.47 8.60 1.60
N GLY A 30 8.85 9.08 2.67
CA GLY A 30 8.97 10.45 3.16
C GLY A 30 8.05 11.45 2.46
N ARG A 31 7.28 11.01 1.46
CA ARG A 31 6.31 11.84 0.73
C ARG A 31 4.88 11.38 0.95
N GLN A 32 4.66 10.17 1.45
CA GLN A 32 3.33 9.64 1.67
C GLN A 32 2.72 10.21 2.93
N TRP A 33 1.38 10.33 2.96
CA TRP A 33 0.66 10.81 4.13
C TRP A 33 1.02 10.05 5.40
N LYS A 34 1.10 8.71 5.35
CA LYS A 34 1.54 7.88 6.49
C LYS A 34 2.92 8.23 7.03
N ASP A 35 3.80 8.80 6.19
CA ASP A 35 5.15 9.20 6.58
C ASP A 35 5.16 10.62 7.19
N ILE A 36 4.26 11.52 6.78
CA ILE A 36 4.30 12.95 7.14
C ILE A 36 3.14 13.39 8.04
N ARG A 37 2.13 12.56 8.27
CA ARG A 37 0.91 12.92 9.03
C ARG A 37 1.22 13.49 10.41
N HIS A 38 2.22 12.94 11.09
CA HIS A 38 2.62 13.38 12.43
C HIS A 38 2.94 14.89 12.48
N LYS A 39 3.37 15.49 11.37
CA LYS A 39 3.67 16.93 11.28
C LYS A 39 2.43 17.83 11.29
N TYR A 40 1.24 17.26 11.11
CA TYR A 40 -0.01 18.00 10.91
C TYR A 40 -1.12 17.56 11.86
N ALA A 41 -1.08 16.31 12.35
CA ALA A 41 -2.09 15.77 13.24
C ALA A 41 -1.86 16.15 14.72
N GLU A 42 -0.62 16.42 15.15
CA GLU A 42 -0.37 16.93 16.51
C GLU A 42 -0.81 18.40 16.66
N SER A 43 -0.79 19.18 15.57
CA SER A 43 -1.28 20.57 15.55
C SER A 43 -2.79 20.73 15.70
N GLU A 44 -3.58 19.64 15.64
CA GLU A 44 -5.03 19.67 15.90
C GLU A 44 -5.39 19.38 17.37
N ASP A 45 -4.50 18.75 18.15
CA ASP A 45 -4.74 18.40 19.56
C ASP A 45 -4.23 19.49 20.54
N ASP A 46 -3.43 20.45 20.05
CA ASP A 46 -2.85 21.58 20.82
C ASP A 46 -3.64 22.90 20.66
N GLU A 47 -4.79 22.90 19.98
CA GLU A 47 -5.79 23.99 19.92
C GLU A 47 -7.06 23.63 20.72
#